data_AF-A0A316EZM5-F1
#
_entry.id   AF-A0A316EZM5-F1
#
_cell.length_a   1.000
_cell.length_b   1.000
_cell.length_c   1.000
_cell.angle_alpha   90.00
_cell.angle_beta   90.00
_cell.angle_gamma   90.00
#
_symmetry.space_group_name_H-M   'P 1'
#
loop_
_entity.id
_entity.type
_entity.pdbx_description
1 polymer ?
#
loop_
_entity_poly.entity_id
_entity_poly.type
_entity_poly.pdbx_seq_one_letter_code
_entity_poly.pdbx_strand_id
1 'polypeptide(L)' 'MASVRSAVAALPARLEALMRAETIAPAVQTTAPAMPLETLMQGATTLPILHNGEVYTLRITRYGKLILTK' A
#
# COMPACT_ATOMS: atom_id res chain seq x y z
N MET A 1 4.03 -23.66 49.53
CA MET A 1 3.82 -22.31 48.95
C MET A 1 4.92 -22.01 47.93
N ALA A 2 4.76 -22.39 46.65
CA ALA A 2 5.69 -21.99 45.58
C ALA A 2 5.08 -22.30 44.21
N SER A 3 4.06 -21.56 43.77
CA SER A 3 3.62 -21.67 42.36
C SER A 3 2.89 -20.42 41.87
N VAL A 4 3.46 -19.25 42.13
CA VAL A 4 2.98 -17.99 41.54
C VAL A 4 4.12 -17.20 40.86
N ARG A 5 5.39 -17.51 41.16
CA ARG A 5 6.55 -16.82 40.55
C ARG A 5 6.83 -17.18 39.08
N SER A 6 6.32 -18.31 38.59
CA SER A 6 6.67 -18.83 37.26
C SER A 6 5.92 -18.15 36.10
N ALA A 7 4.77 -17.51 36.36
CA ALA A 7 3.95 -16.93 35.30
C ALA A 7 4.41 -15.53 34.82
N VAL A 8 5.13 -14.78 35.65
CA VAL A 8 5.56 -13.40 35.35
C VAL A 8 6.85 -13.35 34.51
N ALA A 9 7.73 -14.34 34.64
CA ALA A 9 9.00 -14.37 33.92
C ALA A 9 8.85 -14.55 32.39
N ALA A 10 7.71 -15.08 31.93
CA ALA A 10 7.42 -15.31 30.51
C ALA A 10 6.65 -14.17 29.83
N LEU A 11 6.30 -13.09 30.56
CA LEU A 11 5.60 -11.92 30.02
C LEU A 11 6.31 -11.26 28.83
N PRO A 12 7.63 -11.01 28.85
CA PRO A 12 8.29 -10.39 27.70
C PRO A 12 8.22 -11.27 26.45
N ALA A 13 8.38 -12.59 26.59
CA ALA A 13 8.27 -13.53 25.47
C ALA A 13 6.84 -13.64 24.92
N ARG A 14 5.82 -13.51 25.79
CA ARG A 14 4.40 -13.50 25.38
C ARG A 14 4.03 -12.21 24.64
N LEU A 15 4.58 -11.07 25.06
CA LEU A 15 4.40 -9.78 24.39
C LEU A 15 5.07 -9.79 22.99
N GLU A 16 6.31 -10.27 22.90
CA GLU A 16 7.03 -10.43 21.63
C GLU A 16 6.29 -11.36 20.65
N ALA A 17 5.69 -12.44 21.14
CA ALA A 17 4.90 -13.37 20.33
C ALA A 17 3.61 -12.74 19.78
N LEU A 18 2.95 -11.88 20.56
CA LEU A 18 1.76 -11.14 20.13
C LEU A 18 2.12 -10.05 19.12
N MET A 19 3.22 -9.30 19.34
CA MET A 19 3.70 -8.26 18.42
C MET A 19 4.17 -8.84 17.08
N ARG A 20 4.75 -10.05 17.08
CA ARG A 20 5.10 -10.77 15.84
C ARG A 20 3.88 -11.32 15.09
N ALA A 21 2.79 -11.61 15.81
CA ALA A 21 1.53 -12.05 15.19
C ALA A 21 0.78 -10.89 14.51
N GLU A 22 0.93 -9.65 14.99
CA GLU A 22 0.30 -8.46 14.41
C GLU A 22 1.00 -7.91 13.15
N THR A 23 2.24 -8.33 12.86
CA THR A 23 3.04 -7.75 11.76
C THR A 23 2.85 -8.43 10.40
N ILE A 24 1.92 -9.39 10.28
CA ILE A 24 1.62 -10.03 8.99
C ILE A 24 0.11 -10.15 8.80
N ALA A 25 -0.63 -9.07 9.05
CA ALA A 25 -1.81 -8.85 8.24
C ALA A 25 -1.30 -8.74 6.79
N PRO A 26 -1.72 -9.61 5.84
CA PRO A 26 -1.45 -9.34 4.45
C PRO A 26 -2.05 -7.95 4.22
N ALA A 27 -1.20 -6.98 3.88
CA ALA A 27 -1.69 -5.71 3.37
C ALA A 27 -2.72 -6.10 2.32
N VAL A 28 -4.00 -5.84 2.61
CA VAL A 28 -5.09 -6.13 1.70
C VAL A 28 -4.68 -5.36 0.48
N GLN A 29 -4.13 -6.07 -0.51
CA GLN A 29 -3.84 -5.50 -1.80
C GLN A 29 -5.23 -5.12 -2.26
N THR A 30 -5.59 -3.85 -2.07
CA THR A 30 -6.71 -3.25 -2.75
C THR A 30 -6.28 -3.28 -4.21
N THR A 31 -6.39 -4.44 -4.83
CA THR A 31 -6.40 -4.61 -6.27
C THR A 31 -7.70 -3.97 -6.70
N ALA A 32 -7.69 -2.63 -6.69
CA ALA A 32 -8.65 -1.86 -7.43
C ALA A 32 -8.67 -2.47 -8.85
N PRO A 33 -9.85 -2.72 -9.42
CA PRO A 33 -9.94 -3.31 -10.74
C PRO A 33 -9.08 -2.50 -11.71
N ALA A 34 -8.28 -3.20 -12.50
CA ALA A 34 -7.47 -2.55 -13.52
C ALA A 34 -8.41 -1.79 -14.48
N MET A 35 -8.22 -0.47 -14.58
CA MET A 35 -9.00 0.37 -15.49
C MET A 35 -8.32 0.42 -16.86
N PRO A 36 -9.08 0.27 -17.98
CA PRO A 36 -8.54 0.48 -19.31
C PRO A 36 -7.97 1.89 -19.46
N LEU A 37 -6.78 2.00 -20.03
CA LEU A 37 -6.10 3.29 -20.22
C LEU A 37 -6.94 4.25 -21.09
N GLU A 38 -7.60 3.71 -22.12
CA GLU A 38 -8.51 4.46 -22.99
C GLU A 38 -9.66 5.12 -22.22
N THR A 39 -10.19 4.46 -21.18
CA THR A 39 -11.22 5.01 -20.30
C THR A 39 -10.67 6.11 -19.42
N LEU A 40 -9.44 5.93 -18.89
CA LEU A 40 -8.79 6.94 -18.06
C LEU A 40 -8.47 8.21 -18.87
N MET A 41 -7.97 8.04 -20.09
CA MET A 41 -7.50 9.14 -20.93
C MET A 41 -8.62 9.81 -21.74
N GLN A 42 -9.77 9.16 -21.92
CA GLN A 42 -10.93 9.71 -22.65
C GLN A 42 -10.58 10.21 -24.06
N GLY A 43 -9.68 9.51 -24.75
CA GLY A 43 -9.17 9.89 -26.07
C GLY A 43 -8.07 10.97 -26.07
N ALA A 44 -7.70 11.51 -24.90
CA ALA A 44 -6.56 12.41 -24.78
C ALA A 44 -5.22 11.65 -24.76
N THR A 45 -4.13 12.34 -25.10
CA THR A 45 -2.76 11.82 -24.93
C THR A 45 -2.08 12.35 -23.68
N THR A 46 -2.69 13.34 -23.02
CA THR A 46 -2.21 14.02 -21.82
C THR A 46 -3.37 14.26 -20.86
N LEU A 47 -3.23 13.89 -19.59
CA LEU A 47 -4.23 14.05 -18.55
C LEU A 47 -3.60 14.71 -17.31
N PRO A 48 -4.07 15.88 -16.87
CA PRO A 48 -3.67 16.44 -15.59
C PRO A 48 -4.27 15.62 -14.44
N ILE A 49 -3.46 15.32 -13.43
CA ILE A 49 -3.82 14.55 -12.25
C ILE A 49 -3.41 15.34 -11.02
N LEU A 50 -4.34 15.51 -10.08
CA LEU A 50 -4.02 16.01 -8.75
C LEU A 50 -3.48 14.85 -7.92
N HIS A 51 -2.20 14.90 -7.54
CA HIS A 51 -1.57 13.89 -6.70
C HIS A 51 -0.82 14.58 -5.56
N ASN A 52 -1.13 14.20 -4.32
CA ASN A 52 -0.56 14.78 -3.10
C ASN A 52 -0.62 16.32 -3.04
N GLY A 53 -1.67 16.93 -3.62
CA GLY A 53 -1.86 18.38 -3.65
C GLY A 53 -1.12 19.12 -4.76
N GLU A 54 -0.36 18.42 -5.60
CA GLU A 54 0.28 18.98 -6.78
C GLU A 54 -0.35 18.46 -8.06
N VAL A 55 -0.28 19.25 -9.12
CA VAL A 55 -0.75 18.85 -10.44
C VAL A 55 0.40 18.17 -11.18
N TYR A 56 0.18 16.93 -11.58
CA TYR A 56 1.05 16.17 -12.47
C TYR A 56 0.37 16.01 -13.82
N THR A 57 1.15 15.71 -14.85
CA THR A 57 0.65 15.35 -16.18
C THR A 57 1.01 13.92 -16.49
N LEU A 58 -0.01 13.08 -16.66
CA LEU A 58 0.12 11.73 -17.22
C LEU A 58 0.06 11.82 -18.74
N ARG A 59 1.06 11.30 -19.45
CA ARG A 59 1.14 11.33 -20.91
C ARG A 59 1.41 9.95 -21.53
N ILE A 60 0.75 9.66 -22.65
CA ILE A 60 1.08 8.54 -23.52
C ILE A 60 2.21 8.96 -24.48
N THR A 61 3.28 8.19 -24.51
CA THR A 61 4.39 8.36 -25.45
C THR A 61 4.09 7.70 -26.79
N ARG A 62 4.83 8.07 -27.84
CA ARG A 62 4.71 7.46 -29.18
C ARG A 62 4.85 5.92 -29.19
N TYR A 63 5.56 5.37 -28.20
CA TYR A 63 5.80 3.93 -28.06
C TYR A 63 4.80 3.25 -27.10
N GLY A 64 3.71 3.94 -26.74
CA GLY A 64 2.65 3.40 -25.88
C GLY A 64 2.98 3.37 -24.38
N LYS A 65 4.15 3.87 -23.96
CA LYS A 65 4.48 3.99 -22.54
C LYS A 65 3.80 5.19 -21.90
N LEU A 66 3.44 5.07 -20.63
CA LEU A 66 2.97 6.18 -19.81
C LEU A 66 4.15 6.87 -19.14
N ILE A 67 4.14 8.21 -19.16
CA ILE A 67 5.07 9.03 -18.39
C ILE A 67 4.27 9.96 -17.48
N LEU A 68 4.73 10.12 -16.25
CA LEU A 68 4.21 11.10 -15.31
C LEU A 68 5.25 12.20 -15.16
N THR A 69 4.85 13.44 -15.45
CA THR A 69 5.68 14.63 -15.25
C THR A 69 5.01 15.56 -14.24
N LYS A 70 5.81 16.35 -13.53
CA LYS A 70 5.32 17.46 -12.73
C LYS A 70 5.05 18.67 -13.62
#